data_AF-A0A4R0IC31-F1
#
_entry.id   AF-A0A4R0IC31-F1
#
_cell.length_a   1.000
_cell.length_b   1.000
_cell.length_c   1.000
_cell.angle_alpha   90.00
_cell.angle_beta   90.00
_cell.angle_gamma   90.00
#
_symmetry.space_group_name_H-M   'P 1'
#
loop_
_entity.id
_entity.type
_entity.pdbx_description
1 polymer ?
#
loop_
_entity_poly.entity_id
_entity_poly.type
_entity_poly.pdbx_seq_one_letter_code
_entity_poly.pdbx_strand_id
1 'polypeptide(L)'
;MTELDRLAAFSGPWRRTQQLAAIFRLLDAIDSALGFVGRTGDEPAPRSPVQEYFRIRTADVSVEVGTAHMIGVLTQSVGDLRDAPVSGAMLLREAAAIRQVLADLGGEPAVGVAEADIADIFLERPNDVDRRRWYGRWIIAHQLHALLNLSAAGAVESAVDALDEGDCAASVGHLRRAVVYVEGFTPARAHALAVPAWFYNDVLRPSMAPPLSTAPLSGAMHLEYKSYRRQVSRLLAALPEDIRELAKDEPELALMREALLEADLMDAENHVCLIEPVVGSTKSLVQSAKSSGSAVTMLRRIRDRRAASFEPYLRGDNRGRLTGTASHPSR
;
A
#
# COMPACT_ATOMS: atom_id res chain seq x y z
N MET A 1 13.52 -31.91 15.15
CA MET A 1 12.72 -30.86 14.49
C MET A 1 11.96 -31.52 13.37
N THR A 2 10.65 -31.67 13.55
CA THR A 2 9.81 -32.43 12.61
C THR A 2 9.45 -31.58 11.41
N GLU A 3 9.09 -32.19 10.29
CA GLU A 3 8.70 -31.49 9.05
C GLU A 3 7.44 -30.62 9.23
N LEU A 4 6.62 -30.92 10.25
CA LEU A 4 5.48 -30.11 10.69
C LEU A 4 5.89 -28.81 11.40
N ASP A 5 7.05 -28.75 12.06
CA ASP A 5 7.58 -27.50 12.66
C ASP A 5 7.99 -26.49 11.57
N ARG A 6 8.24 -26.95 10.33
CA ARG A 6 8.56 -26.09 9.18
C ARG A 6 7.32 -25.54 8.48
N LEU A 7 6.15 -26.10 8.76
CA LEU A 7 4.84 -25.74 8.19
C LEU A 7 3.93 -24.99 9.18
N ALA A 8 4.50 -24.40 10.24
CA ALA A 8 3.76 -23.41 11.01
C ALA A 8 3.41 -22.24 10.05
N ALA A 9 2.12 -22.10 9.74
CA ALA A 9 1.54 -20.95 9.03
C ALA A 9 1.91 -19.58 9.68
N PHE A 10 2.55 -19.63 10.85
CA PHE A 10 3.29 -18.58 11.50
C PHE A 10 4.76 -18.97 11.49
N SER A 11 5.50 -18.64 10.42
CA SER A 11 6.94 -18.87 10.38
C SER A 11 7.70 -17.93 11.34
N GLY A 12 7.45 -18.09 12.65
CA GLY A 12 8.17 -17.57 13.79
C GLY A 12 8.33 -16.05 13.93
N PRO A 13 8.52 -15.55 15.17
CA PRO A 13 9.20 -14.27 15.42
C PRO A 13 10.56 -14.17 14.68
N TRP A 14 11.24 -15.30 14.45
CA TRP A 14 12.55 -15.37 13.82
C TRP A 14 12.59 -14.89 12.35
N ARG A 15 11.73 -15.39 11.45
CA ARG A 15 11.75 -14.91 10.04
C ARG A 15 11.35 -13.44 9.97
N ARG A 16 10.45 -12.99 10.86
CA ARG A 16 10.12 -11.57 11.02
C ARG A 16 11.37 -10.76 11.33
N THR A 17 12.15 -11.15 12.35
CA THR A 17 13.34 -10.39 12.74
C THR A 17 14.43 -10.44 11.67
N GLN A 18 14.67 -11.59 11.02
CA GLN A 18 15.65 -11.69 9.92
C GLN A 18 15.31 -10.77 8.74
N GLN A 19 14.04 -10.73 8.34
CA GLN A 19 13.59 -9.88 7.23
C GLN A 19 13.73 -8.40 7.57
N LEU A 20 13.30 -7.98 8.76
CA LEU A 20 13.48 -6.60 9.20
C LEU A 20 14.97 -6.25 9.27
N ALA A 21 15.81 -7.10 9.87
CA ALA A 21 17.25 -6.87 9.96
C ALA A 21 17.92 -6.71 8.58
N ALA A 22 17.49 -7.48 7.58
CA ALA A 22 18.00 -7.34 6.20
C ALA A 22 17.64 -5.97 5.60
N ILE A 23 16.43 -5.48 5.83
CA ILE A 23 16.00 -4.16 5.33
C ILE A 23 16.71 -3.04 6.07
N PHE A 24 16.86 -3.13 7.39
CA PHE A 24 17.59 -2.12 8.17
C PHE A 24 19.01 -1.93 7.66
N ARG A 25 19.73 -3.02 7.38
CA ARG A 25 21.09 -2.91 6.84
C ARG A 25 21.14 -2.23 5.47
N LEU A 26 20.16 -2.51 4.61
CA LEU A 26 20.08 -1.84 3.32
C LEU A 26 19.79 -0.34 3.49
N LEU A 27 18.92 0.02 4.43
CA LEU A 27 18.64 1.40 4.76
C LEU A 27 19.84 2.11 5.37
N ASP A 28 20.55 1.48 6.32
CA ASP A 28 21.76 2.04 6.93
C ASP A 28 22.85 2.25 5.87
N ALA A 29 22.99 1.33 4.91
CA ALA A 29 23.93 1.45 3.80
C ALA A 29 23.57 2.63 2.87
N ILE A 30 22.28 2.81 2.57
CA ILE A 30 21.81 3.89 1.69
C ILE A 30 21.88 5.24 2.40
N ASP A 31 21.48 5.33 3.67
CA ASP A 31 21.59 6.55 4.48
C ASP A 31 23.06 6.98 4.60
N SER A 32 23.97 6.02 4.83
CA SER A 32 25.40 6.26 4.84
C SER A 32 25.93 6.73 3.48
N ALA A 33 25.42 6.18 2.37
CA ALA A 33 25.84 6.52 1.01
C ALA A 33 25.33 7.89 0.55
N LEU A 34 24.12 8.28 0.97
CA LEU A 34 23.54 9.59 0.65
C LEU A 34 24.25 10.73 1.40
N GLY A 35 24.93 10.42 2.51
CA GLY A 35 25.42 11.42 3.44
C GLY A 35 24.26 12.20 4.08
N PHE A 36 24.54 13.00 5.10
CA PHE A 36 23.51 13.86 5.69
C PHE A 36 23.10 14.93 4.66
N VAL A 37 22.10 14.61 3.83
CA VAL A 37 21.37 15.61 3.05
C VAL A 37 20.56 16.39 4.06
N GLY A 38 21.10 17.53 4.49
CA GLY A 38 20.49 18.37 5.50
C GLY A 38 19.02 18.66 5.16
N ARG A 39 18.19 18.75 6.21
CA ARG A 39 16.82 19.29 6.13
C ARG A 39 16.90 20.79 5.84
N THR A 40 17.40 21.18 4.67
CA THR A 40 17.64 22.57 4.31
C THR A 40 16.67 22.96 3.22
N GLY A 41 15.48 23.33 3.66
CA GLY A 41 14.44 23.97 2.86
C GLY A 41 13.31 24.39 3.78
N ASP A 42 12.69 25.55 3.51
CA ASP A 42 11.46 25.94 4.18
C ASP A 42 10.39 24.86 3.93
N GLU A 43 9.69 24.41 4.98
CA GLU A 43 8.65 23.39 4.85
C GLU A 43 7.53 23.95 3.95
N PRO A 44 7.20 23.29 2.83
CA PRO A 44 6.14 23.77 1.94
C PRO A 44 4.81 23.87 2.70
N ALA A 45 4.09 24.98 2.49
CA ALA A 45 2.78 25.16 3.11
C ALA A 45 1.80 24.05 2.67
N PRO A 46 0.98 23.49 3.59
CA PRO A 46 -0.02 22.50 3.23
C PRO A 46 -1.06 23.10 2.28
N ARG A 47 -1.39 22.39 1.19
CA ARG A 47 -2.46 22.80 0.25
C ARG A 47 -3.85 22.31 0.68
N SER A 48 -3.93 21.45 1.69
CA SER A 48 -5.19 20.98 2.28
C SER A 48 -5.00 20.49 3.72
N PRO A 49 -6.07 20.39 4.51
CA PRO A 49 -6.01 19.78 5.85
C PRO A 49 -5.50 18.33 5.85
N VAL A 50 -5.70 17.58 4.76
CA VAL A 50 -5.16 16.21 4.61
C VAL A 50 -3.65 16.24 4.52
N GLN A 51 -3.12 17.16 3.70
CA GLN A 51 -1.69 17.36 3.60
C GLN A 51 -1.14 17.70 4.97
N GLU A 52 -1.69 18.72 5.65
CA GLU A 52 -1.26 19.15 6.98
C GLU A 52 -1.17 17.98 7.97
N TYR A 53 -2.27 17.21 8.09
CA TYR A 53 -2.37 16.11 9.04
C TYR A 53 -1.36 14.98 8.78
N PHE A 54 -1.28 14.48 7.53
CA PHE A 54 -0.39 13.37 7.17
C PHE A 54 1.05 13.82 6.88
N ARG A 55 1.32 15.12 6.92
CA ARG A 55 2.62 15.73 6.57
C ARG A 55 3.11 15.30 5.19
N ILE A 56 2.18 15.15 4.25
CA ILE A 56 2.47 14.90 2.83
C ILE A 56 2.30 16.24 2.12
N ARG A 57 3.31 16.69 1.40
CA ARG A 57 3.32 17.98 0.68
C ARG A 57 3.65 17.75 -0.78
N THR A 58 3.21 18.67 -1.63
CA THR A 58 3.64 18.75 -3.02
C THR A 58 4.53 19.97 -3.16
N ALA A 59 5.78 19.77 -3.57
CA ALA A 59 6.75 20.82 -3.79
C ALA A 59 7.68 20.43 -4.93
N ASP A 60 8.20 21.42 -5.63
CA ASP A 60 9.28 21.24 -6.60
C ASP A 60 10.57 21.09 -5.81
N VAL A 61 11.09 19.86 -5.75
CA VAL A 61 12.32 19.52 -5.02
C VAL A 61 13.32 18.88 -5.98
N SER A 62 14.61 18.99 -5.67
CA SER A 62 15.62 18.27 -6.43
C SER A 62 15.48 16.76 -6.23
N VAL A 63 16.06 15.98 -7.14
CA VAL A 63 16.03 14.50 -7.05
C VAL A 63 16.70 14.03 -5.76
N GLU A 64 17.76 14.70 -5.32
CA GLU A 64 18.50 14.39 -4.10
C GLU A 64 17.63 14.61 -2.85
N VAL A 65 16.93 15.75 -2.78
CA VAL A 65 16.02 16.06 -1.67
C VAL A 65 14.84 15.09 -1.65
N GLY A 66 14.23 14.81 -2.81
CA GLY A 66 13.17 13.82 -2.94
C GLY A 66 13.60 12.43 -2.47
N THR A 67 14.78 11.98 -2.90
CA THR A 67 15.39 10.70 -2.51
C THR A 67 15.62 10.65 -1.00
N ALA A 68 16.20 11.70 -0.40
CA ALA A 68 16.42 11.76 1.05
C ALA A 68 15.10 11.67 1.83
N HIS A 69 14.03 12.31 1.35
CA HIS A 69 12.70 12.18 1.97
C HIS A 69 12.14 10.77 1.85
N MET A 70 12.28 10.11 0.68
CA MET A 70 11.86 8.72 0.50
C MET A 70 12.59 7.80 1.48
N ILE A 71 13.92 7.90 1.57
CA ILE A 71 14.71 7.12 2.53
C ILE A 71 14.28 7.41 3.97
N GLY A 72 14.05 8.66 4.34
CA GLY A 72 13.55 9.02 5.66
C GLY A 72 12.21 8.35 6.00
N VAL A 73 11.30 8.21 5.04
CA VAL A 73 10.03 7.50 5.21
C VAL A 73 10.26 5.99 5.37
N LEU A 74 11.11 5.40 4.52
CA LEU A 74 11.42 3.97 4.59
C LEU A 74 12.10 3.59 5.90
N THR A 75 13.08 4.38 6.35
CA THR A 75 13.80 4.17 7.62
C THR A 75 12.87 4.22 8.82
N GLN A 76 11.99 5.23 8.90
CA GLN A 76 11.03 5.32 10.01
C GLN A 76 9.98 4.21 9.95
N SER A 77 9.52 3.81 8.76
CA SER A 77 8.54 2.73 8.59
C SER A 77 9.11 1.39 9.04
N VAL A 78 10.33 1.07 8.62
CA VAL A 78 11.03 -0.16 9.02
C VAL A 78 11.38 -0.13 10.51
N GLY A 79 11.74 1.05 11.02
CA GLY A 79 11.76 1.45 12.43
C GLY A 79 10.58 0.91 13.22
N ASP A 80 9.39 1.38 12.86
CA ASP A 80 8.15 1.08 13.58
C ASP A 80 7.66 -0.37 13.36
N LEU A 81 7.90 -0.96 12.18
CA LEU A 81 7.54 -2.36 11.88
C LEU A 81 8.16 -3.37 12.86
N ARG A 82 9.27 -3.04 13.52
CA ARG A 82 9.88 -3.89 14.55
C ARG A 82 8.88 -4.28 15.62
N ASP A 83 8.09 -3.33 16.09
CA ASP A 83 7.15 -3.57 17.18
C ASP A 83 5.70 -3.19 16.84
N ALA A 84 5.37 -3.04 15.55
CA ALA A 84 3.99 -3.00 15.06
C ALA A 84 3.34 -4.40 15.10
N PRO A 85 2.11 -4.56 15.66
CA PRO A 85 1.42 -5.84 15.71
C PRO A 85 0.76 -6.20 14.36
N VAL A 86 1.58 -6.35 13.31
CA VAL A 86 1.15 -6.82 11.98
C VAL A 86 1.40 -8.33 11.80
N SER A 87 0.61 -8.98 10.95
CA SER A 87 0.82 -10.40 10.63
C SER A 87 2.12 -10.59 9.84
N GLY A 88 2.72 -11.77 9.95
CA GLY A 88 3.98 -12.08 9.23
C GLY A 88 3.85 -11.95 7.72
N ALA A 89 2.69 -12.33 7.15
CA ALA A 89 2.43 -12.18 5.72
C ALA A 89 2.38 -10.71 5.27
N MET A 90 1.76 -9.83 6.07
CA MET A 90 1.74 -8.40 5.77
C MET A 90 3.14 -7.80 5.85
N LEU A 91 3.88 -8.14 6.91
CA LEU A 91 5.27 -7.70 7.06
C LEU A 91 6.13 -8.11 5.86
N LEU A 92 6.01 -9.34 5.37
CA LEU A 92 6.78 -9.82 4.21
C LEU A 92 6.46 -9.03 2.93
N ARG A 93 5.19 -8.70 2.70
CA ARG A 93 4.76 -7.92 1.54
C ARG A 93 5.19 -6.46 1.63
N GLU A 94 5.05 -5.83 2.79
CA GLU A 94 5.54 -4.47 3.03
C GLU A 94 7.06 -4.40 2.86
N ALA A 95 7.77 -5.38 3.41
CA ALA A 95 9.21 -5.53 3.24
C ALA A 95 9.63 -5.69 1.78
N ALA A 96 8.89 -6.49 1.01
CA ALA A 96 9.15 -6.65 -0.42
C ALA A 96 8.95 -5.34 -1.19
N ALA A 97 7.88 -4.60 -0.89
CA ALA A 97 7.61 -3.29 -1.49
C ALA A 97 8.71 -2.27 -1.15
N ILE A 98 9.15 -2.21 0.11
CA ILE A 98 10.25 -1.34 0.56
C ILE A 98 11.55 -1.70 -0.18
N ARG A 99 11.90 -2.99 -0.27
CA ARG A 99 13.09 -3.41 -1.04
C ARG A 99 13.00 -3.02 -2.50
N GLN A 100 11.83 -3.11 -3.12
CA GLN A 100 11.64 -2.70 -4.51
C GLN A 100 11.86 -1.19 -4.68
N VAL A 101 11.37 -0.36 -3.75
CA VAL A 101 11.66 1.10 -3.77
C VAL A 101 13.16 1.35 -3.67
N LEU A 102 13.85 0.64 -2.78
CA LEU A 102 15.30 0.80 -2.60
C LEU A 102 16.07 0.36 -3.85
N ALA A 103 15.66 -0.73 -4.50
CA ALA A 103 16.25 -1.18 -5.77
C ALA A 103 16.04 -0.15 -6.89
N ASP A 104 14.85 0.45 -6.99
CA ASP A 104 14.57 1.49 -7.99
C ASP A 104 15.33 2.80 -7.72
N LEU A 105 15.80 3.02 -6.49
CA LEU A 105 16.73 4.11 -6.12
C LEU A 105 18.21 3.75 -6.35
N GLY A 106 18.51 2.58 -6.92
CA GLY A 106 19.88 2.11 -7.16
C GLY A 106 20.54 1.41 -5.96
N GLY A 107 19.75 1.04 -4.94
CA GLY A 107 20.22 0.27 -3.79
C GLY A 107 20.36 -1.22 -4.13
N GLU A 108 21.59 -1.67 -4.37
CA GLU A 108 21.88 -3.09 -4.54
C GLU A 108 21.89 -3.81 -3.17
N PRO A 109 21.16 -4.93 -3.01
CA PRO A 109 21.23 -5.71 -1.78
C PRO A 109 22.62 -6.35 -1.65
N ALA A 110 23.33 -6.05 -0.56
CA ALA A 110 24.60 -6.70 -0.26
C ALA A 110 24.41 -8.23 -0.17
N VAL A 111 24.98 -8.97 -1.13
CA VAL A 111 24.92 -10.44 -1.18
C VAL A 111 25.82 -11.02 -0.09
N GLY A 112 25.23 -11.81 0.81
CA GLY A 112 25.95 -12.55 1.85
C GLY A 112 25.89 -11.86 3.21
N VAL A 113 24.83 -12.11 3.97
CA VAL A 113 24.73 -11.60 5.34
C VAL A 113 24.50 -12.75 6.30
N ALA A 114 25.45 -12.92 7.23
CA ALA A 114 25.41 -13.89 8.31
C ALA A 114 24.21 -13.64 9.24
N GLU A 115 23.65 -14.72 9.77
CA GLU A 115 22.59 -14.68 10.78
C GLU A 115 23.10 -13.93 12.01
N ALA A 116 22.42 -12.83 12.36
CA ALA A 116 22.73 -12.08 13.57
C ALA A 116 22.01 -12.72 14.77
N ASP A 117 22.74 -12.87 15.87
CA ASP A 117 22.23 -13.39 17.14
C ASP A 117 21.32 -12.34 17.79
N ILE A 118 20.03 -12.65 17.90
CA ILE A 118 18.99 -11.74 18.39
C ILE A 118 18.58 -12.20 19.78
N ALA A 119 19.13 -11.56 20.81
CA ALA A 119 18.78 -11.80 22.21
C ALA A 119 17.49 -11.05 22.63
N ASP A 120 16.84 -11.63 23.64
CA ASP A 120 15.48 -11.38 24.16
C ASP A 120 15.06 -9.92 24.37
N ILE A 121 13.80 -9.60 24.04
CA ILE A 121 13.13 -8.34 24.38
C ILE A 121 11.82 -8.63 25.11
N PHE A 122 11.75 -8.19 26.36
CA PHE A 122 10.60 -8.30 27.26
C PHE A 122 9.48 -7.30 26.93
N LEU A 123 8.23 -7.72 27.16
CA LEU A 123 7.01 -6.92 27.01
C LEU A 123 6.67 -6.19 28.32
N GLU A 124 6.83 -4.87 28.37
CA GLU A 124 6.27 -4.01 29.43
C GLU A 124 4.95 -3.36 28.98
N ARG A 125 4.13 -2.92 29.95
CA ARG A 125 2.80 -2.34 29.73
C ARG A 125 2.85 -0.89 29.19
N PRO A 126 1.81 -0.44 28.46
CA PRO A 126 1.89 0.84 27.76
C PRO A 126 1.87 2.07 28.68
N ASN A 127 2.77 3.03 28.45
CA ASN A 127 2.84 4.35 29.10
C ASN A 127 2.57 5.48 28.06
N ASP A 128 2.67 6.76 28.43
CA ASP A 128 2.40 7.90 27.51
C ASP A 128 3.28 7.91 26.23
N VAL A 129 4.37 7.14 26.22
CA VAL A 129 5.22 6.91 25.04
C VAL A 129 4.43 6.19 23.93
N ASP A 130 3.48 5.32 24.29
CA ASP A 130 2.70 4.54 23.32
C ASP A 130 1.70 5.37 22.52
N ARG A 131 1.11 6.42 23.11
CA ARG A 131 0.21 7.31 22.35
C ARG A 131 0.95 8.05 21.25
N ARG A 132 2.13 8.60 21.57
CA ARG A 132 2.98 9.26 20.56
C ARG A 132 3.42 8.26 19.49
N ARG A 133 3.75 7.04 19.90
CA ARG A 133 4.12 5.97 18.99
C ARG A 133 2.98 5.56 18.06
N TRP A 134 1.75 5.39 18.56
CA TRP A 134 0.58 5.07 17.73
C TRP A 134 0.21 6.20 16.77
N TYR A 135 0.34 7.46 17.18
CA TYR A 135 0.23 8.61 16.26
C TYR A 135 1.33 8.58 15.19
N GLY A 136 2.58 8.35 15.60
CA GLY A 136 3.72 8.22 14.71
C GLY A 136 3.49 7.13 13.67
N ARG A 137 3.13 5.92 14.11
CA ARG A 137 2.73 4.77 13.28
C ARG A 137 1.66 5.13 12.27
N TRP A 138 0.58 5.75 12.74
CA TRP A 138 -0.51 6.19 11.86
C TRP A 138 0.02 7.10 10.76
N ILE A 139 0.83 8.11 11.09
CA ILE A 139 1.37 9.06 10.11
C ILE A 139 2.37 8.38 9.16
N ILE A 140 3.37 7.67 9.68
CA ILE A 140 4.46 7.12 8.88
C ILE A 140 3.97 6.03 7.92
N ALA A 141 3.06 5.17 8.36
CA ALA A 141 2.51 4.13 7.50
C ALA A 141 1.61 4.71 6.39
N HIS A 142 0.96 5.86 6.61
CA HIS A 142 0.26 6.59 5.54
C HIS A 142 1.25 7.25 4.56
N GLN A 143 2.37 7.76 5.05
CA GLN A 143 3.44 8.28 4.19
C GLN A 143 4.04 7.16 3.33
N LEU A 144 4.30 5.99 3.91
CA LEU A 144 4.71 4.81 3.15
C LEU A 144 3.67 4.40 2.12
N HIS A 145 2.39 4.30 2.51
CA HIS A 145 1.33 3.99 1.56
C HIS A 145 1.27 5.00 0.40
N ALA A 146 1.44 6.30 0.68
CA ALA A 146 1.51 7.33 -0.35
C ALA A 146 2.73 7.18 -1.27
N LEU A 147 3.90 6.88 -0.70
CA LEU A 147 5.12 6.57 -1.44
C LEU A 147 4.92 5.37 -2.37
N LEU A 148 4.34 4.28 -1.88
CA LEU A 148 4.04 3.10 -2.70
C LEU A 148 3.06 3.41 -3.83
N ASN A 149 2.06 4.29 -3.61
CA ASN A 149 1.16 4.73 -4.67
C ASN A 149 1.89 5.53 -5.75
N LEU A 150 2.84 6.39 -5.38
CA LEU A 150 3.68 7.12 -6.33
C LEU A 150 4.59 6.18 -7.12
N SER A 151 5.26 5.24 -6.44
CA SER A 151 6.10 4.23 -7.08
C SER A 151 5.32 3.33 -8.04
N ALA A 152 4.12 2.88 -7.63
CA ALA A 152 3.21 2.13 -8.51
C ALA A 152 2.77 2.96 -9.72
N ALA A 153 2.42 4.23 -9.52
CA ALA A 153 2.05 5.12 -10.62
C ALA A 153 3.19 5.29 -11.63
N GLY A 154 4.41 5.56 -11.16
CA GLY A 154 5.59 5.69 -12.02
C GLY A 154 5.91 4.40 -12.77
N ALA A 155 5.83 3.25 -12.09
CA ALA A 155 6.05 1.95 -12.74
C ALA A 155 5.01 1.64 -13.82
N VAL A 156 3.72 1.95 -13.60
CA VAL A 156 2.68 1.78 -14.63
C VAL A 156 2.87 2.78 -15.77
N GLU A 157 3.29 4.01 -15.49
CA GLU A 157 3.62 4.99 -16.52
C GLU A 157 4.76 4.51 -17.42
N SER A 158 5.89 4.07 -16.86
CA SER A 158 6.98 3.48 -17.64
C SER A 158 6.54 2.24 -18.42
N ALA A 159 5.61 1.44 -17.88
CA ALA A 159 5.06 0.30 -18.60
C ALA A 159 4.27 0.72 -19.84
N VAL A 160 3.52 1.82 -19.77
CA VAL A 160 2.78 2.38 -20.91
C VAL A 160 3.75 3.00 -21.92
N ASP A 161 4.72 3.78 -21.47
CA ASP A 161 5.71 4.39 -22.36
C ASP A 161 6.50 3.32 -23.13
N ALA A 162 6.88 2.21 -22.48
CA ALA A 162 7.50 1.06 -23.14
C ALA A 162 6.59 0.38 -24.18
N LEU A 163 5.28 0.33 -23.96
CA LEU A 163 4.33 -0.19 -24.96
C LEU A 163 4.23 0.75 -26.16
N ASP A 164 4.21 2.06 -25.94
CA ASP A 164 4.20 3.06 -27.01
C ASP A 164 5.46 2.96 -27.89
N GLU A 165 6.58 2.50 -27.32
CA GLU A 165 7.84 2.20 -28.01
C GLU A 165 7.90 0.78 -28.64
N GLY A 166 6.91 -0.07 -28.38
CA GLY A 166 6.87 -1.45 -28.85
C GLY A 166 7.76 -2.43 -28.06
N ASP A 167 8.24 -2.04 -26.87
CA ASP A 167 9.04 -2.88 -25.98
C ASP A 167 8.17 -3.60 -24.94
N CYS A 168 7.52 -4.68 -25.38
CA CYS A 168 6.71 -5.54 -24.53
C CYS A 168 7.50 -6.08 -23.32
N ALA A 169 8.78 -6.43 -23.50
CA ALA A 169 9.60 -7.01 -22.44
C ALA A 169 9.89 -5.99 -21.31
N ALA A 170 10.23 -4.75 -21.67
CA ALA A 170 10.38 -3.67 -20.70
C ALA A 170 9.05 -3.39 -19.98
N SER A 171 7.93 -3.37 -20.71
CA SER A 171 6.60 -3.20 -20.13
C SER A 171 6.29 -4.28 -19.08
N VAL A 172 6.54 -5.56 -19.39
CA VAL A 172 6.41 -6.69 -18.43
C VAL A 172 7.26 -6.45 -17.18
N GLY A 173 8.51 -6.01 -17.34
CA GLY A 173 9.40 -5.68 -16.23
C GLY A 173 8.83 -4.57 -15.33
N HIS A 174 8.31 -3.51 -15.94
CA HIS A 174 7.70 -2.38 -15.24
C HIS A 174 6.39 -2.77 -14.52
N LEU A 175 5.52 -3.56 -15.16
CA LEU A 175 4.31 -4.08 -14.52
C LEU A 175 4.62 -5.00 -13.33
N ARG A 176 5.65 -5.83 -13.43
CA ARG A 176 6.10 -6.67 -12.31
C ARG A 176 6.48 -5.83 -11.09
N ARG A 177 7.17 -4.70 -11.29
CA ARG A 177 7.45 -3.74 -10.20
C ARG A 177 6.17 -3.11 -9.65
N ALA A 178 5.25 -2.70 -10.52
CA ALA A 178 3.96 -2.13 -10.11
C ALA A 178 3.15 -3.11 -9.24
N VAL A 179 3.12 -4.40 -9.59
CA VAL A 179 2.47 -5.45 -8.78
C VAL A 179 3.02 -5.46 -7.36
N VAL A 180 4.36 -5.48 -7.20
CA VAL A 180 5.01 -5.48 -5.87
C VAL A 180 4.61 -4.26 -5.04
N TYR A 181 4.53 -3.08 -5.66
CA TYR A 181 4.08 -1.86 -4.97
C TYR A 181 2.62 -1.93 -4.53
N VAL A 182 1.73 -2.40 -5.40
CA VAL A 182 0.29 -2.53 -5.11
C VAL A 182 0.03 -3.57 -4.03
N GLU A 183 0.74 -4.69 -4.06
CA GLU A 183 0.70 -5.69 -2.98
C GLU A 183 1.15 -5.14 -1.62
N GLY A 184 1.95 -4.05 -1.62
CA GLY A 184 2.38 -3.32 -0.44
C GLY A 184 1.32 -2.35 0.14
N PHE A 185 0.24 -2.03 -0.58
CA PHE A 185 -0.78 -1.07 -0.11
C PHE A 185 -1.52 -1.58 1.13
N THR A 186 -2.03 -2.80 1.07
CA THR A 186 -2.75 -3.43 2.18
C THR A 186 -1.86 -3.60 3.42
N PRO A 187 -0.63 -4.11 3.31
CA PRO A 187 0.31 -4.13 4.43
C PRO A 187 0.53 -2.76 5.07
N ALA A 188 0.80 -1.71 4.28
CA ALA A 188 0.98 -0.36 4.82
C ALA A 188 -0.28 0.15 5.55
N ARG A 189 -1.49 -0.20 5.07
CA ARG A 189 -2.75 0.11 5.80
C ARG A 189 -2.87 -0.70 7.09
N ALA A 190 -2.54 -1.98 7.07
CA ALA A 190 -2.55 -2.83 8.25
C ALA A 190 -1.55 -2.31 9.30
N HIS A 191 -0.37 -1.86 8.86
CA HIS A 191 0.63 -1.19 9.66
C HIS A 191 0.08 0.10 10.29
N ALA A 192 -0.56 0.97 9.52
CA ALA A 192 -1.22 2.16 10.05
C ALA A 192 -2.29 1.84 11.10
N LEU A 193 -3.06 0.77 10.88
CA LEU A 193 -4.12 0.29 11.76
C LEU A 193 -3.63 -0.62 12.89
N ALA A 194 -2.32 -0.85 13.01
CA ALA A 194 -1.73 -1.66 14.08
C ALA A 194 -1.68 -0.88 15.41
N VAL A 195 -2.83 -0.32 15.80
CA VAL A 195 -3.08 0.49 17.00
C VAL A 195 -4.32 -0.04 17.72
N PRO A 196 -4.50 0.21 19.03
CA PRO A 196 -5.70 -0.20 19.72
C PRO A 196 -6.97 0.43 19.12
N ALA A 197 -8.05 -0.35 18.99
CA ALA A 197 -9.30 0.13 18.40
C ALA A 197 -9.93 1.32 19.16
N TRP A 198 -9.79 1.36 20.49
CA TRP A 198 -10.23 2.51 21.29
C TRP A 198 -9.44 3.77 20.94
N PHE A 199 -8.12 3.64 20.74
CA PHE A 199 -7.28 4.77 20.37
C PHE A 199 -7.63 5.28 18.98
N TYR A 200 -7.92 4.38 18.05
CA TYR A 200 -8.42 4.78 16.74
C TYR A 200 -9.73 5.56 16.84
N ASN A 201 -10.74 5.02 17.53
CA ASN A 201 -12.08 5.61 17.52
C ASN A 201 -12.22 6.86 18.39
N ASP A 202 -11.50 6.93 19.51
CA ASP A 202 -11.69 7.99 20.51
C ASP A 202 -10.64 9.09 20.38
N VAL A 203 -9.51 8.83 19.70
CA VAL A 203 -8.37 9.75 19.61
C VAL A 203 -8.02 10.08 18.16
N LEU A 204 -7.62 9.11 17.34
CA LEU A 204 -7.17 9.36 15.96
C LEU A 204 -8.31 9.83 15.04
N ARG A 205 -9.44 9.13 15.06
CA ARG A 205 -10.56 9.45 14.18
C ARG A 205 -11.16 10.83 14.48
N PRO A 206 -11.35 11.24 15.74
CA PRO A 206 -11.73 12.61 16.06
C PRO A 206 -10.68 13.64 15.66
N SER A 207 -9.37 13.35 15.78
CA SER A 207 -8.33 14.28 15.33
C SER A 207 -8.30 14.47 13.81
N MET A 208 -8.85 13.52 13.04
CA MET A 208 -9.05 13.62 11.60
C MET A 208 -10.37 14.29 11.20
N ALA A 209 -11.27 14.57 12.14
CA ALA A 209 -12.48 15.34 11.90
C ALA A 209 -12.17 16.81 12.20
N PRO A 210 -11.82 17.65 11.20
CA PRO A 210 -11.41 19.01 11.49
C PRO A 210 -12.60 19.80 12.09
N PRO A 211 -12.39 20.56 13.19
CA PRO A 211 -13.45 21.40 13.74
C PRO A 211 -13.85 22.57 12.82
N LEU A 212 -13.09 22.85 11.74
CA LEU A 212 -13.23 24.04 10.91
C LEU A 212 -13.15 23.80 9.38
N SER A 213 -12.98 22.57 8.89
CA SER A 213 -13.01 22.31 7.44
C SER A 213 -14.37 21.76 7.04
N THR A 214 -14.98 22.38 6.03
CA THR A 214 -16.24 21.96 5.42
C THR A 214 -16.12 20.62 4.68
N ALA A 215 -14.90 20.15 4.43
CA ALA A 215 -14.59 18.87 3.82
C ALA A 215 -13.88 17.94 4.83
N PRO A 216 -14.41 16.74 5.09
CA PRO A 216 -13.76 15.76 5.96
C PRO A 216 -12.53 15.13 5.29
N LEU A 217 -11.53 14.68 6.07
CA LEU A 217 -10.35 14.00 5.51
C LEU A 217 -10.76 12.61 4.97
N SER A 218 -10.34 12.27 3.75
CA SER A 218 -10.49 10.89 3.25
C SER A 218 -9.40 10.45 2.28
N GLY A 219 -9.32 9.13 2.12
CA GLY A 219 -8.62 8.45 1.03
C GLY A 219 -8.83 9.05 -0.36
N ALA A 220 -10.01 9.62 -0.65
CA ALA A 220 -10.32 10.20 -1.95
C ALA A 220 -9.60 11.54 -2.23
N MET A 221 -8.99 12.15 -1.20
CA MET A 221 -8.20 13.38 -1.32
C MET A 221 -6.70 13.13 -1.55
N HIS A 222 -6.24 11.88 -1.50
CA HIS A 222 -4.84 11.54 -1.75
C HIS A 222 -4.54 11.67 -3.25
N LEU A 223 -3.70 12.64 -3.61
CA LEU A 223 -3.33 12.92 -4.99
C LEU A 223 -2.54 11.75 -5.60
N GLU A 224 -1.79 11.04 -4.77
CA GLU A 224 -0.94 9.91 -5.10
C GLU A 224 -1.79 8.73 -5.57
N TYR A 225 -2.85 8.40 -4.83
CA TYR A 225 -3.80 7.37 -5.22
C TYR A 225 -4.52 7.73 -6.54
N LYS A 226 -4.91 9.00 -6.72
CA LYS A 226 -5.47 9.46 -8.00
C LYS A 226 -4.48 9.32 -9.15
N SER A 227 -3.21 9.61 -8.91
CA SER A 227 -2.13 9.43 -9.89
C SER A 227 -2.05 7.96 -10.32
N TYR A 228 -1.96 7.03 -9.36
CA TYR A 228 -1.96 5.60 -9.65
C TYR A 228 -3.20 5.17 -10.45
N ARG A 229 -4.41 5.57 -10.03
CA ARG A 229 -5.64 5.23 -10.77
C ARG A 229 -5.65 5.77 -12.19
N ARG A 230 -5.12 6.97 -12.44
CA ARG A 230 -4.99 7.52 -13.78
C ARG A 230 -4.06 6.67 -14.64
N GLN A 231 -2.93 6.22 -14.10
CA GLN A 231 -1.98 5.38 -14.85
C GLN A 231 -2.56 3.99 -15.14
N VAL A 232 -3.30 3.38 -14.21
CA VAL A 232 -4.02 2.13 -14.49
C VAL A 232 -5.04 2.32 -15.62
N SER A 233 -5.80 3.42 -15.63
CA SER A 233 -6.72 3.71 -16.73
C SER A 233 -5.99 3.91 -18.07
N ARG A 234 -4.80 4.53 -18.08
CA ARG A 234 -3.96 4.65 -19.29
C ARG A 234 -3.48 3.29 -19.78
N LEU A 235 -3.01 2.42 -18.88
CA LEU A 235 -2.61 1.06 -19.22
C LEU A 235 -3.74 0.26 -19.86
N LEU A 236 -4.95 0.31 -19.30
CA LEU A 236 -6.11 -0.40 -19.86
C LEU A 236 -6.59 0.19 -21.19
N ALA A 237 -6.30 1.46 -21.46
CA ALA A 237 -6.55 2.07 -22.77
C ALA A 237 -5.48 1.66 -23.81
N ALA A 238 -4.23 1.46 -23.38
CA ALA A 238 -3.13 0.98 -24.22
C ALA A 238 -3.23 -0.52 -24.52
N LEU A 239 -3.84 -1.31 -23.62
CA LEU A 239 -4.09 -2.75 -23.77
C LEU A 239 -5.60 -3.04 -23.64
N PRO A 240 -6.43 -2.65 -24.64
CA PRO A 240 -7.88 -2.80 -24.56
C PRO A 240 -8.37 -4.24 -24.73
N GLU A 241 -7.52 -5.13 -25.26
CA GLU A 241 -7.86 -6.52 -25.60
C GLU A 241 -8.29 -7.31 -24.37
N ASP A 242 -9.21 -8.26 -24.56
CA ASP A 242 -9.56 -9.18 -23.49
C ASP A 242 -8.34 -10.05 -23.10
N ILE A 243 -8.38 -10.66 -21.92
CA ILE A 243 -7.23 -11.43 -21.42
C ILE A 243 -6.84 -12.63 -22.31
N ARG A 244 -7.78 -13.21 -23.05
CA ARG A 244 -7.54 -14.37 -23.92
C ARG A 244 -6.95 -13.94 -25.25
N GLU A 245 -7.38 -12.78 -25.77
CA GLU A 245 -6.81 -12.17 -26.96
C GLU A 245 -5.37 -11.76 -26.71
N LEU A 246 -5.12 -10.94 -25.69
CA LEU A 246 -3.75 -10.51 -25.35
C LEU A 246 -2.83 -11.70 -25.06
N ALA A 247 -3.32 -12.74 -24.40
CA ALA A 247 -2.50 -13.91 -24.06
C ALA A 247 -2.11 -14.78 -25.26
N LYS A 248 -2.78 -14.66 -26.42
CA LYS A 248 -2.38 -15.39 -27.64
C LYS A 248 -1.10 -14.81 -28.23
N ASP A 249 -1.00 -13.48 -28.22
CA ASP A 249 0.08 -12.75 -28.87
C ASP A 249 1.21 -12.44 -27.87
N GLU A 250 0.85 -12.00 -26.66
CA GLU A 250 1.77 -11.53 -25.62
C GLU A 250 1.43 -12.15 -24.24
N PRO A 251 1.71 -13.45 -24.02
CA PRO A 251 1.27 -14.19 -22.83
C PRO A 251 1.82 -13.63 -21.50
N GLU A 252 3.09 -13.20 -21.47
CA GLU A 252 3.68 -12.62 -20.25
C GLU A 252 3.08 -11.26 -19.90
N LEU A 253 2.81 -10.43 -20.92
CA LEU A 253 2.17 -9.13 -20.74
C LEU A 253 0.75 -9.29 -20.21
N ALA A 254 -0.01 -10.23 -20.79
CA ALA A 254 -1.32 -10.62 -20.30
C ALA A 254 -1.29 -11.04 -18.82
N LEU A 255 -0.33 -11.90 -18.45
CA LEU A 255 -0.14 -12.35 -17.07
C LEU A 255 0.17 -11.20 -16.10
N MET A 256 1.07 -10.28 -16.47
CA MET A 256 1.45 -9.17 -15.58
C MET A 256 0.35 -8.11 -15.48
N ARG A 257 -0.38 -7.84 -16.56
CA ARG A 257 -1.58 -6.98 -16.51
C ARG A 257 -2.60 -7.57 -15.55
N GLU A 258 -2.93 -8.85 -15.69
CA GLU A 258 -3.85 -9.54 -14.79
C GLU A 258 -3.37 -9.47 -13.33
N ALA A 259 -2.11 -9.82 -13.05
CA ALA A 259 -1.55 -9.79 -11.70
C ALA A 259 -1.66 -8.40 -11.04
N LEU A 260 -1.46 -7.32 -11.81
CA LEU A 260 -1.63 -5.95 -11.32
C LEU A 260 -3.08 -5.66 -10.92
N LEU A 261 -4.03 -6.07 -11.75
CA LEU A 261 -5.46 -5.87 -11.51
C LEU A 261 -5.95 -6.73 -10.34
N GLU A 262 -5.48 -7.98 -10.22
CA GLU A 262 -5.76 -8.85 -9.08
C GLU A 262 -5.22 -8.26 -7.78
N ALA A 263 -3.98 -7.78 -7.77
CA ALA A 263 -3.40 -7.11 -6.61
C ALA A 263 -4.23 -5.89 -6.18
N ASP A 264 -4.70 -5.07 -7.13
CA ASP A 264 -5.55 -3.90 -6.86
C ASP A 264 -6.97 -4.30 -6.37
N LEU A 265 -7.52 -5.42 -6.81
CA LEU A 265 -8.78 -5.96 -6.27
C LEU A 265 -8.61 -6.52 -4.87
N MET A 266 -7.51 -7.24 -4.62
CA MET A 266 -7.17 -7.73 -3.29
C MET A 266 -6.97 -6.56 -2.32
N ASP A 267 -6.36 -5.46 -2.74
CA ASP A 267 -6.28 -4.25 -1.92
C ASP A 267 -7.66 -3.68 -1.58
N ALA A 268 -8.55 -3.58 -2.56
CA ALA A 268 -9.92 -3.10 -2.32
C ALA A 268 -10.69 -3.97 -1.32
N GLU A 269 -10.59 -5.30 -1.44
CA GLU A 269 -11.22 -6.25 -0.52
C GLU A 269 -10.62 -6.16 0.88
N ASN A 270 -9.29 -6.24 0.98
CA ASN A 270 -8.60 -6.20 2.27
C ASN A 270 -8.81 -4.86 2.98
N HIS A 271 -8.94 -3.76 2.24
CA HIS A 271 -9.29 -2.47 2.83
C HIS A 271 -10.66 -2.51 3.53
N VAL A 272 -11.66 -3.19 2.97
CA VAL A 272 -12.94 -3.44 3.65
C VAL A 272 -12.71 -4.26 4.92
N CYS A 273 -11.98 -5.37 4.82
CA CYS A 273 -11.73 -6.29 5.93
C CYS A 273 -10.94 -5.67 7.08
N LEU A 274 -9.99 -4.77 6.79
CA LEU A 274 -9.21 -4.05 7.80
C LEU A 274 -10.05 -2.99 8.53
N ILE A 275 -10.94 -2.31 7.80
CA ILE A 275 -11.69 -1.17 8.33
C ILE A 275 -12.94 -1.63 9.10
N GLU A 276 -13.64 -2.66 8.62
CA GLU A 276 -14.87 -3.16 9.23
C GLU A 276 -14.78 -3.42 10.75
N PRO A 277 -13.78 -4.16 11.28
CA PRO A 277 -13.68 -4.40 12.72
C PRO A 277 -13.33 -3.14 13.52
N VAL A 278 -12.74 -2.13 12.88
CA VAL A 278 -12.30 -0.90 13.56
C VAL A 278 -13.43 0.12 13.63
N VAL A 279 -14.18 0.32 12.53
CA VAL A 279 -15.19 1.38 12.42
C VAL A 279 -16.63 0.88 12.54
N GLY A 280 -16.85 -0.43 12.41
CA GLY A 280 -18.18 -1.04 12.41
C GLY A 280 -19.13 -0.39 11.41
N SER A 281 -20.33 -0.04 11.88
CA SER A 281 -21.37 0.62 11.08
C SER A 281 -21.25 2.14 11.01
N THR A 282 -20.17 2.74 11.52
CA THR A 282 -20.02 4.20 11.58
C THR A 282 -19.90 4.80 10.18
N LYS A 283 -20.48 5.99 9.98
CA LYS A 283 -20.33 6.76 8.73
C LYS A 283 -18.87 7.13 8.48
N SER A 284 -18.46 7.12 7.22
CA SER A 284 -17.18 7.67 6.79
C SER A 284 -17.10 9.14 7.19
N LEU A 285 -15.90 9.63 7.48
CA LEU A 285 -15.70 11.05 7.78
C LEU A 285 -16.25 11.90 6.62
N VAL A 286 -16.05 11.50 5.36
CA VAL A 286 -16.53 12.24 4.15
C VAL A 286 -17.98 12.05 3.78
N GLN A 287 -18.70 11.20 4.50
CA GLN A 287 -20.12 11.03 4.22
C GLN A 287 -20.91 12.22 4.72
N SER A 288 -21.70 12.82 3.83
CA SER A 288 -22.63 13.88 4.24
C SER A 288 -23.58 13.36 5.31
N ALA A 289 -24.03 14.23 6.21
CA ALA A 289 -24.97 13.89 7.28
C ALA A 289 -26.24 13.20 6.73
N LYS A 290 -26.65 13.55 5.51
CA LYS A 290 -27.82 13.00 4.80
C LYS A 290 -27.62 11.61 4.20
N SER A 291 -26.38 11.12 4.07
CA SER A 291 -26.14 9.78 3.54
C SER A 291 -26.48 8.70 4.58
N SER A 292 -27.16 7.63 4.16
CA SER A 292 -27.66 6.56 5.04
C SER A 292 -26.71 5.35 5.16
N GLY A 293 -25.62 5.30 4.39
CA GLY A 293 -24.66 4.18 4.40
C GLY A 293 -23.56 4.32 5.44
N SER A 294 -22.90 3.22 5.78
CA SER A 294 -21.66 3.22 6.58
C SER A 294 -20.42 3.45 5.70
N ALA A 295 -19.27 3.69 6.34
CA ALA A 295 -17.97 3.70 5.65
C ALA A 295 -17.71 2.38 4.91
N VAL A 296 -18.03 1.25 5.55
CA VAL A 296 -17.86 -0.10 5.00
C VAL A 296 -18.73 -0.30 3.76
N THR A 297 -20.00 0.14 3.79
CA THR A 297 -20.88 0.07 2.61
C THR A 297 -20.32 0.87 1.43
N MET A 298 -19.71 2.03 1.69
CA MET A 298 -19.05 2.83 0.65
C MET A 298 -17.83 2.11 0.07
N LEU A 299 -16.97 1.54 0.91
CA LEU A 299 -15.79 0.78 0.46
C LEU A 299 -16.19 -0.45 -0.38
N ARG A 300 -17.21 -1.21 0.05
CA ARG A 300 -17.75 -2.34 -0.72
C ARG A 300 -18.24 -1.90 -2.10
N ARG A 301 -18.96 -0.78 -2.20
CA ARG A 301 -19.37 -0.23 -3.51
C ARG A 301 -18.20 0.16 -4.41
N ILE A 302 -17.13 0.71 -3.84
CA ILE A 302 -15.92 1.07 -4.59
C ILE A 302 -15.25 -0.21 -5.14
N ARG A 303 -15.10 -1.23 -4.29
CA ARG A 303 -14.60 -2.55 -4.68
C ARG A 303 -15.46 -3.17 -5.79
N ASP A 304 -16.77 -3.20 -5.64
CA ASP A 304 -17.67 -3.83 -6.62
C ASP A 304 -17.59 -3.15 -7.98
N ARG A 305 -17.54 -1.81 -8.00
CA ARG A 305 -17.35 -1.05 -9.24
C ARG A 305 -16.01 -1.37 -9.91
N ARG A 306 -14.95 -1.50 -9.11
CA ARG A 306 -13.61 -1.83 -9.58
C ARG A 306 -13.55 -3.25 -10.16
N ALA A 307 -14.14 -4.22 -9.47
CA ALA A 307 -14.28 -5.60 -9.96
C ALA A 307 -15.03 -5.65 -11.29
N ALA A 308 -16.15 -4.95 -11.41
CA ALA A 308 -16.90 -4.85 -12.67
C ALA A 308 -16.07 -4.21 -13.79
N SER A 309 -15.27 -3.17 -13.49
CA SER A 309 -14.41 -2.55 -14.50
C SER A 309 -13.24 -3.42 -14.96
N PHE A 310 -12.79 -4.36 -14.12
CA PHE A 310 -11.66 -5.24 -14.42
C PHE A 310 -12.07 -6.58 -15.03
N GLU A 311 -13.35 -6.95 -14.98
CA GLU A 311 -13.88 -8.22 -15.47
C GLU A 311 -13.37 -8.61 -16.88
N PRO A 312 -13.31 -7.71 -17.89
CA PRO A 312 -12.83 -8.08 -19.23
C PRO A 312 -11.36 -8.52 -19.28
N TYR A 313 -10.56 -8.13 -18.29
CA TYR A 313 -9.11 -8.26 -18.28
C TYR A 313 -8.59 -9.38 -17.36
N LEU A 314 -9.48 -10.13 -16.70
CA LEU A 314 -9.14 -11.18 -15.74
C LEU A 314 -9.58 -12.56 -16.22
N ARG A 315 -8.84 -13.62 -15.88
CA ARG A 315 -9.23 -15.00 -16.11
C ARG A 315 -10.31 -15.42 -15.11
N GLY A 316 -11.55 -15.13 -15.46
CA GLY A 316 -12.71 -15.62 -14.74
C GLY A 316 -13.97 -15.48 -15.58
N ASP A 317 -14.65 -16.59 -15.86
CA ASP A 317 -15.93 -16.57 -16.57
C ASP A 317 -17.05 -16.15 -15.60
N ASN A 318 -17.09 -14.87 -15.21
CA ASN A 318 -18.15 -14.32 -14.36
C ASN A 318 -19.49 -14.14 -15.10
N ARG A 319 -19.49 -14.25 -16.44
CA ARG A 319 -20.71 -14.22 -17.26
C ARG A 319 -21.67 -15.37 -16.93
N GLY A 320 -21.17 -16.47 -16.35
CA GLY A 320 -21.98 -17.59 -15.86
C GLY A 320 -22.63 -17.41 -14.49
N ARG A 321 -22.21 -16.43 -13.66
CA ARG A 321 -22.75 -16.27 -12.28
C ARG A 321 -23.83 -15.18 -12.13
N LEU A 322 -23.95 -14.25 -13.07
CA LEU A 322 -24.92 -13.14 -12.97
C LEU A 322 -26.15 -13.27 -13.88
N THR A 323 -26.20 -14.29 -14.75
CA THR A 323 -27.37 -14.58 -15.60
C THR A 323 -28.31 -15.65 -15.03
N GLY A 324 -28.07 -16.07 -13.78
CA GLY A 324 -29.03 -16.82 -12.96
C GLY A 324 -30.26 -15.98 -12.65
N THR A 325 -31.08 -15.76 -13.68
CA THR A 325 -32.44 -15.26 -13.57
C THR A 325 -33.16 -16.17 -12.58
N ALA A 326 -33.49 -15.61 -11.42
CA ALA A 326 -34.40 -16.22 -10.48
C ALA A 326 -35.75 -16.36 -11.20
N SER A 327 -35.98 -17.51 -11.83
CA SER A 327 -37.30 -17.94 -12.21
C SER A 327 -38.09 -18.10 -10.92
N HIS A 328 -38.93 -17.11 -10.62
CA HIS A 328 -39.94 -17.23 -9.58
C HIS A 328 -40.85 -18.42 -9.92
N PRO A 329 -41.00 -19.41 -9.03
CA PRO A 329 -42.03 -20.41 -9.20
C PRO A 329 -43.39 -19.73 -9.04
N SER A 330 -44.17 -19.71 -10.13
CA SER A 330 -45.58 -19.38 -10.12
C SER A 330 -46.29 -20.28 -9.10
N ARG A 331 -46.98 -19.68 -8.14
CA ARG A 331 -47.99 -20.36 -7.33
C ARG A 331 -49.31 -20.41 -8.09
#